data_AF-A0A133XNW6-F1
#
_entry.id   AF-A0A133XNW6-F1
#
_cell.length_a   1.000
_cell.length_b   1.000
_cell.length_c   1.000
_cell.angle_alpha   90.00
_cell.angle_beta   90.00
_cell.angle_gamma   90.00
#
_symmetry.space_group_name_H-M   'P 1'
#
loop_
_entity.id
_entity.type
_entity.pdbx_description
1 polymer ?
#
loop_
_entity_poly.entity_id
_entity_poly.type
_entity_poly.pdbx_seq_one_letter_code
_entity_poly.pdbx_strand_id
1 'polypeptide(L)'
;ARGITINTAHVEYETANRHYAHVDCPGHADYVKNMITGAAQMDGAILVCSAADGPMPQTREHILLARQVGVPYVLVFMNKCDMVDDAELLELVEMELRELLSKYDFPGDDTPIIHGSALKALEGDQSEIGEPCIFRLADALDSYIPTPERAVDLPFLMPVEDVFSISGRGTVVTGRIERGVVKVGEEIEIVGIRPTVKTTCTGVEMFRKLLDQGQAGDNVGALLRGTKREDVERGQVLCKPGSITPHTHFTGEVYVLSKDEGGRHTPFFNNYRPQFYFRTTDVTGAISLPEGVEMVMPGDNIQMTVKLIAPIAMEEGLRFAIREGGRTVGAGVVAKIIE
;
A
#
# COMPACT_ATOMS: atom_id res chain seq x y z
N ALA A 1 5.94 -22.57 -17.58
CA ALA A 1 6.38 -21.48 -16.69
C ALA A 1 6.87 -20.33 -17.56
N ARG A 2 6.33 -19.11 -17.42
CA ARG A 2 6.62 -17.96 -18.32
C ARG A 2 7.78 -17.07 -17.83
N GLY A 3 8.56 -17.46 -16.82
CA GLY A 3 9.77 -16.74 -16.39
C GLY A 3 9.56 -15.32 -15.88
N ILE A 4 8.32 -14.90 -15.64
CA ILE A 4 7.92 -13.57 -15.16
C ILE A 4 7.20 -13.79 -13.82
N THR A 5 7.46 -12.94 -12.82
CA THR A 5 6.74 -12.95 -11.54
C THR A 5 5.26 -12.68 -11.78
N ILE A 6 4.37 -13.56 -11.31
CA ILE A 6 2.91 -13.48 -11.52
C ILE A 6 2.17 -13.17 -10.22
N ASN A 7 2.63 -13.76 -9.10
CA ASN A 7 2.07 -13.55 -7.77
C ASN A 7 3.09 -12.81 -6.91
N THR A 8 2.61 -11.94 -6.01
CA THR A 8 3.47 -11.30 -5.01
C THR A 8 4.08 -12.37 -4.11
N ALA A 9 5.42 -12.34 -3.97
CA ALA A 9 6.12 -13.20 -3.03
C ALA A 9 6.39 -12.43 -1.75
N HIS A 10 6.14 -13.06 -0.61
CA HIS A 10 6.47 -12.51 0.69
C HIS A 10 7.67 -13.29 1.23
N VAL A 11 8.75 -12.57 1.52
CA VAL A 11 9.96 -13.14 2.11
C VAL A 11 10.38 -12.30 3.31
N GLU A 12 11.05 -12.95 4.25
CA GLU A 12 11.56 -12.31 5.46
C GLU A 12 13.08 -12.42 5.48
N TYR A 13 13.74 -11.36 5.92
CA TYR A 13 15.18 -11.33 6.17
C TYR A 13 15.49 -10.28 7.24
N GLU A 14 16.69 -10.33 7.79
CA GLU A 14 17.12 -9.41 8.84
C GLU A 14 18.54 -8.89 8.57
N THR A 15 18.78 -7.65 8.98
CA THR A 15 20.11 -7.10 9.18
C THR A 15 20.46 -7.18 10.66
N ALA A 16 21.66 -6.73 11.04
CA ALA A 16 22.00 -6.59 12.46
C ALA A 16 21.09 -5.59 13.21
N ASN A 17 20.42 -4.68 12.48
CA ASN A 17 19.64 -3.59 13.07
C ASN A 17 18.13 -3.84 13.03
N ARG A 18 17.61 -4.53 12.01
CA ARG A 18 16.18 -4.59 11.70
C ARG A 18 15.75 -5.92 11.10
N HIS A 19 14.46 -6.24 11.31
CA HIS A 19 13.77 -7.31 10.63
C HIS A 19 12.90 -6.73 9.49
N TYR A 20 12.96 -7.35 8.32
CA TYR A 20 12.28 -6.91 7.11
C TYR A 20 11.26 -7.95 6.66
N ALA A 21 10.06 -7.48 6.35
CA ALA A 21 9.10 -8.22 5.52
C ALA A 21 9.15 -7.59 4.11
N HIS A 22 9.60 -8.35 3.12
CA HIS A 22 9.75 -7.89 1.75
C HIS A 22 8.66 -8.50 0.87
N VAL A 23 7.99 -7.64 0.11
CA VAL A 23 6.99 -8.04 -0.87
C VAL A 23 7.55 -7.81 -2.27
N ASP A 24 7.84 -8.89 -2.99
CA ASP A 24 8.27 -8.80 -4.39
C ASP A 24 7.05 -8.54 -5.28
N CYS A 25 7.02 -7.36 -5.91
CA CYS A 25 5.93 -6.95 -6.79
C CYS A 25 6.28 -7.20 -8.26
N PRO A 26 5.37 -7.81 -9.03
CA PRO A 26 5.59 -8.06 -10.45
C PRO A 26 5.61 -6.75 -11.25
N GLY A 27 6.66 -6.53 -12.06
CA GLY A 27 6.85 -5.30 -12.82
C GLY A 27 6.21 -5.23 -14.21
N HIS A 28 5.46 -6.26 -14.62
CA HIS A 28 4.75 -6.27 -15.90
C HIS A 28 3.39 -5.55 -15.76
N ALA A 29 3.01 -4.76 -16.78
CA ALA A 29 1.81 -3.91 -16.79
C ALA A 29 0.52 -4.62 -16.35
N ASP A 30 0.38 -5.91 -16.68
CA ASP A 30 -0.77 -6.74 -16.29
C ASP A 30 -0.91 -6.98 -14.77
N TYR A 31 0.16 -6.80 -13.99
CA TYR A 31 0.21 -7.14 -12.56
C TYR A 31 0.45 -5.94 -11.62
N VAL A 32 0.51 -4.73 -12.15
CA VAL A 32 0.52 -3.46 -11.41
C VAL A 32 -0.63 -3.37 -10.37
N LYS A 33 -1.73 -4.08 -10.63
CA LYS A 33 -2.89 -4.22 -9.73
C LYS A 33 -2.56 -4.86 -8.37
N ASN A 34 -1.61 -5.80 -8.34
CA ASN A 34 -1.16 -6.45 -7.11
C ASN A 34 -0.18 -5.55 -6.33
N MET A 35 0.55 -4.69 -7.05
CA MET A 35 1.42 -3.68 -6.45
C MET A 35 0.59 -2.64 -5.68
N ILE A 36 -0.54 -2.16 -6.21
CA ILE A 36 -1.39 -1.17 -5.53
C ILE A 36 -1.89 -1.65 -4.16
N THR A 37 -2.28 -2.93 -4.04
CA THR A 37 -2.73 -3.51 -2.77
C THR A 37 -1.58 -3.75 -1.78
N GLY A 38 -0.37 -4.06 -2.26
CA GLY A 38 0.81 -4.29 -1.41
C GLY A 38 1.51 -2.99 -1.00
N ALA A 39 1.61 -2.02 -1.90
CA ALA A 39 2.32 -0.76 -1.73
C ALA A 39 1.63 0.19 -0.74
N ALA A 40 0.30 0.08 -0.56
CA ALA A 40 -0.40 0.78 0.50
C ALA A 40 0.08 0.41 1.92
N GLN A 41 0.80 -0.72 2.07
CA GLN A 41 1.35 -1.18 3.34
C GLN A 41 2.87 -0.96 3.46
N MET A 42 3.54 -0.45 2.41
CA MET A 42 5.00 -0.38 2.36
C MET A 42 5.54 0.88 3.04
N ASP A 43 6.43 0.68 4.01
CA ASP A 43 7.17 1.76 4.68
C ASP A 43 8.29 2.34 3.80
N GLY A 44 8.67 1.63 2.73
CA GLY A 44 9.53 2.10 1.66
C GLY A 44 9.63 1.06 0.54
N ALA A 45 10.16 1.47 -0.62
CA ALA A 45 10.27 0.59 -1.80
C ALA A 45 11.70 0.56 -2.37
N ILE A 46 12.07 -0.59 -2.95
CA ILE A 46 13.30 -0.74 -3.73
C ILE A 46 12.93 -0.67 -5.22
N LEU A 47 13.31 0.40 -5.90
CA LEU A 47 13.16 0.53 -7.34
C LEU A 47 14.34 -0.13 -8.04
N VAL A 48 14.10 -1.25 -8.70
CA VAL A 48 15.12 -1.94 -9.49
C VAL A 48 15.08 -1.41 -10.93
N CYS A 49 16.20 -0.84 -11.39
CA CYS A 49 16.35 -0.35 -12.77
C CYS A 49 17.54 -1.04 -13.44
N SER A 50 17.41 -1.41 -14.71
CA SER A 50 18.51 -2.00 -15.47
C SER A 50 19.46 -0.90 -15.95
N ALA A 51 20.75 -1.02 -15.65
CA ALA A 51 21.80 -0.11 -16.14
C ALA A 51 21.89 -0.11 -17.66
N ALA A 52 21.62 -1.25 -18.31
CA ALA A 52 21.68 -1.40 -19.76
C ALA A 52 20.45 -0.81 -20.48
N ASP A 53 19.28 -0.80 -19.83
CA ASP A 53 18.02 -0.38 -20.44
C ASP A 53 17.60 1.03 -20.02
N GLY A 54 18.08 1.51 -18.87
CA GLY A 54 17.67 2.78 -18.28
C GLY A 54 16.20 2.79 -17.81
N PRO A 55 15.66 3.99 -17.46
CA PRO A 55 14.29 4.14 -16.99
C PRO A 55 13.24 3.89 -18.08
N MET A 56 12.62 2.72 -18.03
CA MET A 56 11.56 2.32 -18.95
C MET A 56 10.19 2.90 -18.56
N PRO A 57 9.17 2.86 -19.43
CA PRO A 57 7.81 3.33 -19.10
C PRO A 57 7.26 2.74 -17.79
N GLN A 58 7.52 1.45 -17.52
CA GLN A 58 7.11 0.79 -16.28
C GLN A 58 7.82 1.36 -15.04
N THR A 59 9.08 1.79 -15.17
CA THR A 59 9.82 2.47 -14.09
C THR A 59 9.10 3.76 -13.70
N ARG A 60 8.66 4.55 -14.69
CA ARG A 60 7.90 5.79 -14.48
C ARG A 60 6.56 5.51 -13.80
N GLU A 61 5.85 4.50 -14.29
CA GLU A 61 4.57 4.07 -13.76
C GLU A 61 4.67 3.63 -12.30
N HIS A 62 5.68 2.81 -11.94
CA HIS A 62 5.87 2.39 -10.56
C HIS A 62 6.20 3.53 -9.60
N ILE A 63 7.02 4.50 -10.02
CA ILE A 63 7.34 5.67 -9.17
C ILE A 63 6.07 6.50 -8.93
N LEU A 64 5.31 6.78 -9.99
CA LEU A 64 4.04 7.50 -9.88
C LEU A 64 3.07 6.79 -8.94
N LEU A 65 2.90 5.48 -9.12
CA LEU A 65 2.00 4.69 -8.30
C LEU A 65 2.47 4.58 -6.85
N ALA A 66 3.77 4.39 -6.61
CA ALA A 66 4.36 4.40 -5.26
C ALA A 66 4.05 5.72 -4.54
N ARG A 67 4.15 6.85 -5.24
CA ARG A 67 3.77 8.16 -4.69
C ARG A 67 2.28 8.25 -4.38
N GLN A 68 1.43 7.81 -5.30
CA GLN A 68 -0.03 7.86 -5.17
C GLN A 68 -0.54 6.97 -4.03
N VAL A 69 0.02 5.78 -3.86
CA VAL A 69 -0.35 4.86 -2.76
C VAL A 69 0.32 5.21 -1.43
N GLY A 70 1.24 6.18 -1.42
CA GLY A 70 1.77 6.78 -0.20
C GLY A 70 3.04 6.14 0.34
N VAL A 71 3.80 5.44 -0.51
CA VAL A 71 5.14 4.97 -0.14
C VAL A 71 6.01 6.19 0.18
N PRO A 72 6.53 6.31 1.42
CA PRO A 72 7.20 7.54 1.85
C PRO A 72 8.65 7.63 1.37
N TYR A 73 9.33 6.50 1.21
CA TYR A 73 10.74 6.43 0.79
C TYR A 73 10.94 5.44 -0.35
N VAL A 74 11.76 5.83 -1.33
CA VAL A 74 12.19 4.97 -2.43
C VAL A 74 13.71 4.93 -2.43
N LEU A 75 14.28 3.75 -2.57
CA LEU A 75 15.70 3.51 -2.74
C LEU A 75 15.91 2.81 -4.09
N VAL A 76 16.95 3.15 -4.83
CA VAL A 76 17.17 2.59 -6.17
C VAL A 76 18.29 1.57 -6.17
N PHE A 77 18.04 0.42 -6.78
CA PHE A 77 19.07 -0.55 -7.12
C PHE A 77 19.25 -0.56 -8.65
N MET A 78 20.36 0.01 -9.12
CA MET A 78 20.72 -0.03 -10.53
C MET A 78 21.43 -1.36 -10.81
N ASN A 79 20.65 -2.29 -11.37
CA ASN A 79 21.02 -3.68 -11.60
C ASN A 79 21.65 -3.88 -12.99
N LYS A 80 22.27 -5.04 -13.20
CA LYS A 80 22.96 -5.43 -14.44
C LYS A 80 24.14 -4.51 -14.81
N CYS A 81 24.82 -3.91 -13.83
CA CYS A 81 26.05 -3.15 -14.09
C CYS A 81 27.18 -4.01 -14.69
N ASP A 82 27.10 -5.34 -14.58
CA ASP A 82 28.02 -6.27 -15.25
C ASP A 82 27.88 -6.31 -16.78
N MET A 83 26.78 -5.76 -17.31
CA MET A 83 26.50 -5.70 -18.75
C MET A 83 26.90 -4.34 -19.37
N VAL A 84 27.41 -3.40 -18.57
CA VAL A 84 27.74 -2.05 -18.99
C VAL A 84 29.16 -1.71 -18.57
N ASP A 85 30.05 -1.60 -19.56
CA ASP A 85 31.47 -1.28 -19.34
C ASP A 85 31.75 0.24 -19.36
N ASP A 86 30.77 1.04 -19.79
CA ASP A 86 30.90 2.50 -19.96
C ASP A 86 30.39 3.25 -18.73
N ALA A 87 31.30 3.91 -18.02
CA ALA A 87 30.98 4.71 -16.84
C ALA A 87 30.11 5.93 -17.17
N GLU A 88 30.25 6.54 -18.35
CA GLU A 88 29.44 7.70 -18.75
C GLU A 88 27.97 7.30 -18.93
N LEU A 89 27.72 6.08 -19.40
CA LEU A 89 26.36 5.55 -19.55
C LEU A 89 25.71 5.29 -18.18
N LEU A 90 26.47 4.77 -17.21
CA LEU A 90 25.98 4.57 -15.84
C LEU A 90 25.60 5.90 -15.17
N GLU A 91 26.46 6.91 -15.30
CA GLU A 91 26.20 8.26 -14.79
C GLU A 91 24.96 8.89 -15.45
N LEU A 92 24.79 8.70 -16.76
CA LEU A 92 23.61 9.17 -17.48
C LEU A 92 22.33 8.52 -16.96
N VAL A 93 22.32 7.19 -16.79
CA VAL A 93 21.15 6.46 -16.26
C VAL A 93 20.85 6.88 -14.82
N GLU A 94 21.88 7.11 -14.01
CA GLU A 94 21.71 7.64 -12.66
C GLU A 94 21.04 9.02 -12.68
N MET A 95 21.53 9.94 -13.52
CA MET A 95 20.93 11.27 -13.68
C MET A 95 19.46 11.18 -14.10
N GLU A 96 19.13 10.35 -15.08
CA GLU A 96 17.73 10.16 -15.53
C GLU A 96 16.83 9.61 -14.42
N LEU A 97 17.35 8.71 -13.57
CA LEU A 97 16.61 8.17 -12.42
C LEU A 97 16.35 9.24 -11.36
N ARG A 98 17.35 10.08 -11.07
CA ARG A 98 17.21 11.20 -10.12
C ARG A 98 16.18 12.21 -10.61
N GLU A 99 16.26 12.63 -11.87
CA GLU A 99 15.27 13.53 -12.47
C GLU A 99 13.86 12.93 -12.44
N LEU A 100 13.73 11.63 -12.71
CA LEU A 100 12.45 10.94 -12.70
C LEU A 100 11.85 10.85 -11.30
N LEU A 101 12.66 10.59 -10.26
CA LEU A 101 12.22 10.62 -8.87
C LEU A 101 11.76 12.03 -8.46
N SER A 102 12.57 13.05 -8.77
CA SER A 102 12.25 14.46 -8.50
C SER A 102 10.97 14.91 -9.19
N LYS A 103 10.71 14.43 -10.42
CA LYS A 103 9.48 14.73 -11.16
C LYS A 103 8.20 14.25 -10.43
N TYR A 104 8.30 13.20 -9.63
CA TYR A 104 7.17 12.61 -8.90
C TYR A 104 7.25 12.85 -7.39
N ASP A 105 7.87 13.97 -6.99
CA ASP A 105 7.96 14.46 -5.60
C ASP A 105 8.68 13.50 -4.63
N PHE A 106 9.59 12.67 -5.13
CA PHE A 106 10.61 12.01 -4.31
C PHE A 106 11.90 12.84 -4.31
N PRO A 107 12.72 12.78 -3.25
CA PRO A 107 13.98 13.52 -3.19
C PRO A 107 15.04 12.84 -4.07
N GLY A 108 14.97 13.06 -5.39
CA GLY A 108 15.81 12.37 -6.37
C GLY A 108 17.31 12.54 -6.11
N ASP A 109 17.74 13.73 -5.71
CA ASP A 109 19.15 14.05 -5.44
C ASP A 109 19.68 13.36 -4.17
N ASP A 110 18.83 13.20 -3.14
CA ASP A 110 19.22 12.59 -1.86
C ASP A 110 18.98 11.07 -1.83
N THR A 111 18.24 10.54 -2.81
CA THR A 111 17.91 9.12 -2.87
C THR A 111 19.18 8.28 -3.10
N PRO A 112 19.45 7.26 -2.27
CA PRO A 112 20.55 6.33 -2.51
C PRO A 112 20.31 5.50 -3.76
N ILE A 113 21.32 5.46 -4.63
CA ILE A 113 21.35 4.65 -5.85
C ILE A 113 22.52 3.69 -5.73
N ILE A 114 22.23 2.40 -5.65
CA ILE A 114 23.22 1.34 -5.45
C ILE A 114 23.48 0.63 -6.78
N HIS A 115 24.71 0.72 -7.27
CA HIS A 115 25.18 0.03 -8.48
C HIS A 115 25.57 -1.42 -8.18
N GLY A 116 25.07 -2.37 -8.98
CA GLY A 116 25.41 -3.77 -8.82
C GLY A 116 24.83 -4.72 -9.86
N SER A 117 25.06 -6.02 -9.61
CA SER A 117 24.53 -7.14 -10.37
C SER A 117 23.95 -8.18 -9.41
N ALA A 118 22.62 -8.21 -9.32
CA ALA A 118 21.93 -9.18 -8.48
C ALA A 118 22.21 -10.64 -8.92
N LEU A 119 22.50 -10.86 -10.21
CA LEU A 119 22.86 -12.18 -10.73
C LEU A 119 24.23 -12.61 -10.18
N LYS A 120 25.26 -11.77 -10.34
CA LYS A 120 26.60 -12.06 -9.81
C LYS A 120 26.60 -12.23 -8.30
N ALA A 121 25.83 -11.42 -7.58
CA ALA A 121 25.65 -11.58 -6.15
C ALA A 121 25.06 -12.95 -5.79
N LEU A 122 24.04 -13.41 -6.54
CA LEU A 122 23.44 -14.73 -6.32
C LEU A 122 24.39 -15.89 -6.66
N GLU A 123 25.31 -15.69 -7.60
CA GLU A 123 26.36 -16.64 -7.97
C GLU A 123 27.55 -16.66 -6.99
N GLY A 124 27.58 -15.76 -6.01
CA GLY A 124 28.61 -15.67 -4.98
C GLY A 124 29.84 -14.85 -5.37
N ASP A 125 29.73 -14.02 -6.40
CA ASP A 125 30.81 -13.12 -6.82
C ASP A 125 31.13 -12.10 -5.71
N GLN A 126 32.41 -11.96 -5.37
CA GLN A 126 32.91 -11.09 -4.29
C GLN A 126 33.41 -9.72 -4.78
N SER A 127 33.24 -9.40 -6.06
CA SER A 127 33.54 -8.06 -6.60
C SER A 127 32.57 -7.01 -6.08
N GLU A 128 32.92 -5.73 -6.22
CA GLU A 128 32.09 -4.59 -5.75
C GLU A 128 30.65 -4.59 -6.27
N ILE A 129 30.40 -5.23 -7.43
CA ILE A 129 29.08 -5.35 -8.06
C ILE A 129 28.38 -6.69 -7.73
N GLY A 130 29.04 -7.63 -7.07
CA GLY A 130 28.51 -8.93 -6.64
C GLY A 130 27.85 -8.86 -5.25
N GLU A 131 28.14 -9.81 -4.36
CA GLU A 131 27.60 -9.82 -2.98
C GLU A 131 27.76 -8.50 -2.21
N PRO A 132 28.92 -7.82 -2.25
CA PRO A 132 29.10 -6.51 -1.59
C PRO A 132 28.05 -5.46 -1.94
N CYS A 133 27.50 -5.45 -3.17
CA CYS A 133 26.47 -4.48 -3.53
C CYS A 133 25.14 -4.71 -2.79
N ILE A 134 24.82 -5.96 -2.45
CA ILE A 134 23.61 -6.30 -1.70
C ILE A 134 23.75 -5.90 -0.23
N PHE A 135 24.96 -6.01 0.34
CA PHE A 135 25.23 -5.47 1.68
C PHE A 135 25.13 -3.95 1.72
N ARG A 136 25.67 -3.25 0.71
CA ARG A 136 25.49 -1.79 0.57
C ARG A 136 24.01 -1.39 0.42
N LEU A 137 23.23 -2.20 -0.30
CA LEU A 137 21.78 -2.03 -0.40
C LEU A 137 21.11 -2.20 0.97
N ALA A 138 21.48 -3.24 1.73
CA ALA A 138 20.96 -3.47 3.08
C ALA A 138 21.32 -2.33 4.06
N ASP A 139 22.57 -1.85 4.02
CA ASP A 139 23.01 -0.71 4.82
C ASP A 139 22.22 0.56 4.48
N ALA A 140 21.99 0.81 3.19
CA ALA A 140 21.21 1.95 2.74
C ALA A 140 19.72 1.83 3.12
N LEU A 141 19.15 0.62 3.15
CA LEU A 141 17.81 0.37 3.69
C LEU A 141 17.73 0.67 5.19
N ASP A 142 18.76 0.31 5.96
CA ASP A 142 18.85 0.59 7.39
C ASP A 142 19.00 2.11 7.66
N SER A 143 19.80 2.82 6.87
CA SER A 143 20.11 4.23 7.13
C SER A 143 19.10 5.22 6.54
N TYR A 144 18.57 4.94 5.34
CA TYR A 144 17.78 5.91 4.57
C TYR A 144 16.29 5.82 4.86
N ILE A 145 15.75 4.60 4.97
CA ILE A 145 14.35 4.41 5.35
C ILE A 145 14.31 4.46 6.87
N PRO A 146 13.71 5.47 7.51
CA PRO A 146 13.59 5.48 8.96
C PRO A 146 12.71 4.31 9.39
N THR A 147 12.98 3.77 10.58
CA THR A 147 12.00 2.90 11.21
C THR A 147 10.71 3.71 11.36
N PRO A 148 9.60 3.27 10.76
CA PRO A 148 8.36 4.03 10.83
C PRO A 148 8.01 4.23 12.30
N GLU A 149 7.77 5.48 12.69
CA GLU A 149 7.22 5.77 14.00
C GLU A 149 5.86 5.10 14.07
N ARG A 150 5.82 3.95 14.75
CA ARG A 150 4.57 3.23 14.97
C ARG A 150 3.65 4.21 15.68
N ALA A 151 2.49 4.47 15.10
CA ALA A 151 1.52 5.42 15.61
C ALA A 151 0.78 4.88 16.85
N VAL A 152 1.53 4.36 17.84
CA VAL A 152 1.05 3.66 19.04
C VAL A 152 0.30 4.58 20.00
N ASP A 153 0.59 5.88 19.97
CA ASP A 153 -0.07 6.87 20.81
C ASP A 153 -1.42 7.34 20.25
N LEU A 154 -1.74 6.97 18.99
CA LEU A 154 -3.04 7.26 18.39
C LEU A 154 -4.10 6.25 18.87
N PRO A 155 -5.40 6.57 18.73
CA PRO A 155 -6.47 5.61 19.01
C PRO A 155 -6.34 4.34 18.16
N PHE A 156 -6.53 3.17 18.80
CA PHE A 156 -6.49 1.86 18.14
C PHE A 156 -7.36 1.82 16.89
N LEU A 157 -6.78 1.33 15.79
CA LEU A 157 -7.46 1.05 14.53
C LEU A 157 -6.79 -0.15 13.84
N MET A 158 -7.57 -1.17 13.53
CA MET A 158 -7.13 -2.38 12.83
C MET A 158 -8.16 -2.74 11.75
N PRO A 159 -7.84 -2.57 10.46
CA PRO A 159 -8.70 -3.01 9.38
C PRO A 159 -8.88 -4.53 9.37
N VAL A 160 -10.10 -4.98 9.15
CA VAL A 160 -10.40 -6.42 9.10
C VAL A 160 -10.04 -6.98 7.74
N GLU A 161 -9.10 -7.93 7.72
CA GLU A 161 -8.66 -8.64 6.52
C GLU A 161 -9.39 -9.98 6.35
N ASP A 162 -9.52 -10.76 7.44
CA ASP A 162 -10.19 -12.06 7.42
C ASP A 162 -10.85 -12.38 8.78
N VAL A 163 -11.79 -13.33 8.78
CA VAL A 163 -12.59 -13.72 9.94
C VAL A 163 -12.71 -15.24 10.05
N PHE A 164 -12.18 -15.76 11.15
CA PHE A 164 -12.18 -17.17 11.50
C PHE A 164 -13.08 -17.43 12.71
N SER A 165 -13.62 -18.65 12.81
CA SER A 165 -14.27 -19.13 14.02
C SER A 165 -13.43 -20.28 14.58
N ILE A 166 -13.01 -20.14 15.83
CA ILE A 166 -12.28 -21.18 16.55
C ILE A 166 -13.25 -21.86 17.52
N SER A 167 -13.49 -23.15 17.28
CA SER A 167 -14.35 -23.98 18.14
C SER A 167 -13.91 -23.88 19.61
N GLY A 168 -14.85 -23.53 20.48
CA GLY A 168 -14.61 -23.37 21.91
C GLY A 168 -13.91 -22.08 22.35
N ARG A 169 -13.43 -21.22 21.43
CA ARG A 169 -12.85 -19.90 21.76
C ARG A 169 -13.71 -18.72 21.29
N GLY A 170 -14.27 -18.80 20.08
CA GLY A 170 -15.08 -17.72 19.49
C GLY A 170 -14.54 -17.23 18.16
N THR A 171 -14.93 -16.02 17.77
CA THR A 171 -14.57 -15.39 16.49
C THR A 171 -13.23 -14.68 16.60
N VAL A 172 -12.30 -15.03 15.71
CA VAL A 172 -11.01 -14.35 15.57
C VAL A 172 -11.00 -13.54 14.29
N VAL A 173 -10.64 -12.28 14.42
CA VAL A 173 -10.52 -11.34 13.32
C VAL A 173 -9.05 -11.02 13.11
N THR A 174 -8.57 -11.15 11.87
CA THR A 174 -7.17 -10.89 11.54
C THR A 174 -6.99 -9.58 10.79
N GLY A 175 -5.87 -8.91 11.03
CA GLY A 175 -5.44 -7.75 10.27
C GLY A 175 -4.16 -7.13 10.82
N ARG A 176 -3.59 -6.20 10.05
CA ARG A 176 -2.50 -5.33 10.51
C ARG A 176 -3.08 -4.19 11.37
N ILE A 177 -2.52 -3.97 12.54
CA ILE A 177 -2.87 -2.79 13.34
C ILE A 177 -2.27 -1.56 12.64
N GLU A 178 -3.12 -0.65 12.16
CA GLU A 178 -2.70 0.55 11.44
C GLU A 178 -2.17 1.61 12.41
N ARG A 179 -2.85 1.77 13.55
CA ARG A 179 -2.46 2.71 14.60
C ARG A 179 -2.95 2.27 15.98
N GLY A 180 -2.33 2.84 17.01
CA GLY A 180 -2.63 2.59 18.41
C GLY A 180 -2.16 1.24 18.93
N VAL A 181 -2.70 0.89 20.11
CA VAL A 181 -2.44 -0.36 20.82
C VAL A 181 -3.78 -0.94 21.25
N VAL A 182 -3.95 -2.25 21.11
CA VAL A 182 -5.06 -3.00 21.71
C VAL A 182 -4.51 -3.96 22.74
N LYS A 183 -5.11 -3.97 23.93
CA LYS A 183 -4.77 -4.89 25.01
C LYS A 183 -5.87 -5.91 25.22
N VAL A 184 -5.49 -7.10 25.67
CA VAL A 184 -6.46 -8.10 26.10
C VAL A 184 -7.31 -7.55 27.24
N GLY A 185 -8.63 -7.59 27.05
CA GLY A 185 -9.64 -7.07 27.98
C GLY A 185 -10.21 -5.71 27.59
N GLU A 186 -9.68 -5.02 26.58
CA GLU A 186 -10.18 -3.71 26.16
C GLU A 186 -11.50 -3.79 25.38
N GLU A 187 -12.38 -2.81 25.62
CA GLU A 187 -13.58 -2.59 24.81
C GLU A 187 -13.18 -1.93 23.48
N ILE A 188 -13.73 -2.45 22.39
CA ILE A 188 -13.50 -2.01 21.02
C ILE A 188 -14.83 -1.94 20.26
N GLU A 189 -14.84 -1.20 19.16
CA GLU A 189 -15.96 -1.11 18.23
C GLU A 189 -15.64 -1.79 16.90
N ILE A 190 -16.65 -2.44 16.31
CA ILE A 190 -16.63 -2.93 14.93
C ILE A 190 -17.39 -1.91 14.10
N VAL A 191 -16.69 -1.22 13.19
CA VAL A 191 -17.23 -0.06 12.44
C VAL A 191 -17.17 -0.31 10.94
N GLY A 192 -18.22 0.11 10.22
CA GLY A 192 -18.33 0.04 8.77
C GLY A 192 -19.28 -1.06 8.29
N ILE A 193 -19.84 -0.86 7.09
CA ILE A 193 -20.79 -1.71 6.34
C ILE A 193 -22.14 -1.91 7.05
N ARG A 194 -22.11 -2.25 8.34
CA ARG A 194 -23.24 -2.54 9.21
C ARG A 194 -23.30 -1.52 10.36
N PRO A 195 -24.41 -1.48 11.13
CA PRO A 195 -24.47 -0.68 12.35
C PRO A 195 -23.30 -1.02 13.29
N THR A 196 -22.69 0.01 13.87
CA THR A 196 -21.56 -0.14 14.80
C THR A 196 -21.96 -0.98 16.00
N VAL A 197 -21.13 -1.96 16.37
CA VAL A 197 -21.33 -2.82 17.53
C VAL A 197 -20.10 -2.77 18.43
N LYS A 198 -20.32 -2.72 19.74
CA LYS A 198 -19.27 -2.83 20.75
C LYS A 198 -19.01 -4.29 21.11
N THR A 199 -17.74 -4.60 21.33
CA THR A 199 -17.30 -5.91 21.84
C THR A 199 -16.04 -5.73 22.70
N THR A 200 -15.52 -6.84 23.25
CA THR A 200 -14.29 -6.86 24.03
C THR A 200 -13.26 -7.73 23.33
N CYS A 201 -12.04 -7.22 23.16
CA CYS A 201 -10.91 -8.03 22.72
C CYS A 201 -10.51 -8.96 23.88
N THR A 202 -10.68 -10.28 23.73
CA THR A 202 -10.36 -11.27 24.77
C THR A 202 -9.07 -12.03 24.52
N GLY A 203 -8.37 -11.73 23.44
CA GLY A 203 -7.09 -12.34 23.11
C GLY A 203 -6.47 -11.65 21.91
N VAL A 204 -5.15 -11.51 21.95
CA VAL A 204 -4.33 -11.07 20.82
C VAL A 204 -3.32 -12.18 20.53
N GLU A 205 -3.24 -12.61 19.27
CA GLU A 205 -2.35 -13.69 18.85
C GLU A 205 -1.55 -13.26 17.62
N MET A 206 -0.26 -13.54 17.60
CA MET A 206 0.61 -13.36 16.43
C MET A 206 1.43 -14.64 16.23
N PHE A 207 1.40 -15.22 15.03
CA PHE A 207 2.14 -16.44 14.69
C PHE A 207 1.98 -17.59 15.71
N ARG A 208 0.74 -17.86 16.16
CA ARG A 208 0.42 -18.89 17.18
C ARG A 208 0.99 -18.63 18.58
N LYS A 209 1.48 -17.41 18.84
CA LYS A 209 1.91 -16.96 20.16
C LYS A 209 0.87 -16.00 20.73
N LEU A 210 0.46 -16.25 21.96
CA LEU A 210 -0.41 -15.35 22.70
C LEU A 210 0.38 -14.12 23.14
N LEU A 211 -0.20 -12.95 22.93
CA LEU A 211 0.34 -11.67 23.34
C LEU A 211 -0.61 -10.98 24.32
N ASP A 212 -0.06 -10.24 25.27
CA ASP A 212 -0.86 -9.41 26.19
C ASP A 212 -1.43 -8.17 25.50
N GLN A 213 -0.77 -7.72 24.43
CA GLN A 213 -1.18 -6.59 23.60
C GLN A 213 -0.70 -6.74 22.16
N GLY A 214 -1.37 -6.05 21.24
CA GLY A 214 -0.89 -5.80 19.87
C GLY A 214 -0.74 -4.30 19.64
N GLN A 215 0.25 -3.90 18.87
CA GLN A 215 0.53 -2.49 18.59
C GLN A 215 0.61 -2.20 17.09
N ALA A 216 0.56 -0.92 16.71
CA ALA A 216 0.71 -0.50 15.33
C ALA A 216 1.88 -1.18 14.62
N GLY A 217 1.64 -1.67 13.40
CA GLY A 217 2.56 -2.47 12.59
C GLY A 217 2.41 -3.99 12.75
N ASP A 218 1.83 -4.47 13.84
CA ASP A 218 1.68 -5.89 14.11
C ASP A 218 0.55 -6.53 13.28
N ASN A 219 0.82 -7.68 12.66
CA ASN A 219 -0.20 -8.53 12.05
C ASN A 219 -0.74 -9.51 13.10
N VAL A 220 -1.96 -9.28 13.58
CA VAL A 220 -2.53 -10.04 14.71
C VAL A 220 -3.87 -10.69 14.38
N GLY A 221 -4.20 -11.74 15.13
CA GLY A 221 -5.57 -12.22 15.31
C GLY A 221 -6.14 -11.71 16.64
N ALA A 222 -7.22 -10.94 16.58
CA ALA A 222 -7.97 -10.45 17.74
C ALA A 222 -9.19 -11.35 17.99
N LEU A 223 -9.27 -11.96 19.17
CA LEU A 223 -10.43 -12.77 19.59
C LEU A 223 -11.53 -11.86 20.15
N LEU A 224 -12.74 -11.94 19.61
CA LEU A 224 -13.87 -11.07 19.95
C LEU A 224 -14.89 -11.79 20.84
N ARG A 225 -15.25 -11.16 21.96
CA ARG A 225 -16.24 -11.71 22.89
C ARG A 225 -17.66 -11.62 22.33
N GLY A 226 -18.36 -12.75 22.28
CA GLY A 226 -19.80 -12.77 21.97
C GLY A 226 -20.18 -12.33 20.56
N THR A 227 -19.19 -12.11 19.69
CA THR A 227 -19.38 -11.78 18.28
C THR A 227 -19.39 -13.09 17.49
N LYS A 228 -20.43 -13.33 16.69
CA LYS A 228 -20.44 -14.50 15.78
C LYS A 228 -19.67 -14.17 14.51
N ARG A 229 -19.23 -15.21 13.78
CA ARG A 229 -18.48 -15.04 12.55
C ARG A 229 -19.27 -14.25 11.50
N GLU A 230 -20.57 -14.47 11.44
CA GLU A 230 -21.50 -13.79 10.53
C GLU A 230 -21.77 -12.32 10.90
N ASP A 231 -21.40 -11.87 12.10
CA ASP A 231 -21.64 -10.51 12.60
C ASP A 231 -20.47 -9.57 12.31
N VAL A 232 -19.35 -10.08 11.80
CA VAL A 232 -18.17 -9.32 11.43
C VAL A 232 -17.67 -9.77 10.06
N GLU A 233 -17.27 -8.82 9.22
CA GLU A 233 -16.83 -9.12 7.86
C GLU A 233 -15.63 -8.28 7.43
N ARG A 234 -14.95 -8.77 6.39
CA ARG A 234 -13.85 -8.04 5.73
C ARG A 234 -14.34 -6.67 5.27
N GLY A 235 -13.49 -5.67 5.50
CA GLY A 235 -13.79 -4.29 5.15
C GLY A 235 -14.48 -3.48 6.25
N GLN A 236 -14.76 -4.10 7.40
CA GLN A 236 -14.96 -3.35 8.64
C GLN A 236 -13.60 -3.01 9.26
N VAL A 237 -13.62 -2.18 10.30
CA VAL A 237 -12.44 -1.91 11.14
C VAL A 237 -12.77 -2.23 12.59
N LEU A 238 -11.77 -2.73 13.33
CA LEU A 238 -11.80 -2.72 14.79
C LEU A 238 -11.15 -1.42 15.26
N CYS A 239 -11.78 -0.69 16.17
CA CYS A 239 -11.23 0.57 16.65
C CYS A 239 -11.50 0.82 18.13
N LYS A 240 -10.78 1.79 18.70
CA LYS A 240 -11.13 2.35 20.01
C LYS A 240 -12.56 2.93 19.94
N PRO A 241 -13.40 2.73 20.96
CA PRO A 241 -14.77 3.21 20.91
C PRO A 241 -14.86 4.72 20.66
N GLY A 242 -15.68 5.12 19.68
CA GLY A 242 -15.89 6.51 19.29
C GLY A 242 -14.70 7.20 18.61
N SER A 243 -13.62 6.48 18.26
CA SER A 243 -12.45 7.11 17.63
C SER A 243 -12.59 7.31 16.12
N ILE A 244 -13.51 6.60 15.47
CA ILE A 244 -13.80 6.74 14.04
C ILE A 244 -15.28 6.45 13.81
N THR A 245 -15.90 7.21 12.90
CA THR A 245 -17.29 7.05 12.50
C THR A 245 -17.38 6.59 11.05
N PRO A 246 -18.41 5.81 10.69
CA PRO A 246 -18.59 5.37 9.32
C PRO A 246 -19.40 6.42 8.53
N HIS A 247 -19.01 6.67 7.29
CA HIS A 247 -19.56 7.71 6.43
C HIS A 247 -19.91 7.16 5.05
N THR A 248 -20.83 7.83 4.36
CA THR A 248 -21.23 7.46 2.99
C THR A 248 -20.97 8.55 1.97
N HIS A 249 -20.81 9.80 2.41
CA HIS A 249 -20.77 10.94 1.52
C HIS A 249 -19.55 11.81 1.80
N PHE A 250 -18.71 12.02 0.79
CA PHE A 250 -17.48 12.79 0.93
C PHE A 250 -17.10 13.47 -0.38
N THR A 251 -16.26 14.50 -0.31
CA THR A 251 -15.50 14.99 -1.47
C THR A 251 -14.10 14.42 -1.45
N GLY A 252 -13.55 14.12 -2.62
CA GLY A 252 -12.18 13.65 -2.76
C GLY A 252 -11.46 14.31 -3.93
N GLU A 253 -10.16 14.54 -3.74
CA GLU A 253 -9.25 14.89 -4.83
C GLU A 253 -8.81 13.59 -5.50
N VAL A 254 -9.04 13.47 -6.80
CA VAL A 254 -8.84 12.23 -7.54
C VAL A 254 -8.02 12.48 -8.79
N TYR A 255 -6.97 11.68 -8.95
CA TYR A 255 -6.28 11.48 -10.20
C TYR A 255 -6.91 10.31 -10.96
N VAL A 256 -7.31 10.55 -12.21
CA VAL A 256 -7.84 9.52 -13.11
C VAL A 256 -6.69 8.97 -13.94
N LEU A 257 -6.44 7.67 -13.85
CA LEU A 257 -5.34 7.04 -14.58
C LEU A 257 -5.59 7.15 -16.09
N SER A 258 -4.55 7.52 -16.81
CA SER A 258 -4.54 7.58 -18.26
C SER A 258 -4.62 6.17 -18.87
N LYS A 259 -4.84 6.12 -20.19
CA LYS A 259 -4.81 4.86 -20.95
C LYS A 259 -3.47 4.14 -20.82
N ASP A 260 -2.38 4.89 -20.82
CA ASP A 260 -1.02 4.32 -20.83
C ASP A 260 -0.63 3.78 -19.45
N GLU A 261 -1.26 4.26 -18.38
CA GLU A 261 -1.16 3.76 -16.99
C GLU A 261 -2.16 2.61 -16.71
N GLY A 262 -2.74 2.01 -17.76
CA GLY A 262 -3.70 0.92 -17.62
C GLY A 262 -5.09 1.32 -17.08
N GLY A 263 -5.37 2.63 -17.06
CA GLY A 263 -6.65 3.21 -16.67
C GLY A 263 -7.74 3.08 -17.73
N ARG A 264 -8.62 4.07 -17.80
CA ARG A 264 -9.72 4.06 -18.79
C ARG A 264 -9.23 4.49 -20.16
N HIS A 265 -9.83 3.92 -21.20
CA HIS A 265 -9.63 4.36 -22.59
C HIS A 265 -10.54 5.52 -22.98
N THR A 266 -11.67 5.65 -22.31
CA THR A 266 -12.73 6.62 -22.61
C THR A 266 -13.08 7.43 -21.38
N PRO A 267 -13.56 8.68 -21.56
CA PRO A 267 -14.02 9.49 -20.46
C PRO A 267 -15.16 8.82 -19.69
N PHE A 268 -15.42 9.34 -18.48
CA PHE A 268 -16.63 9.03 -17.73
C PHE A 268 -17.40 10.31 -17.42
N PHE A 269 -18.69 10.14 -17.13
CA PHE A 269 -19.64 11.22 -16.91
C PHE A 269 -20.16 11.17 -15.48
N ASN A 270 -20.98 12.17 -15.14
CA ASN A 270 -21.70 12.20 -13.88
C ASN A 270 -22.53 10.91 -13.65
N ASN A 271 -22.68 10.50 -12.39
CA ASN A 271 -23.31 9.24 -11.95
C ASN A 271 -22.59 7.97 -12.47
N TYR A 272 -21.30 8.07 -12.82
CA TYR A 272 -20.44 6.91 -12.96
C TYR A 272 -20.34 6.14 -11.63
N ARG A 273 -20.42 4.81 -11.68
CA ARG A 273 -20.53 3.93 -10.49
C ARG A 273 -19.42 2.87 -10.39
N PRO A 274 -18.17 3.27 -10.12
CA PRO A 274 -17.08 2.33 -9.90
C PRO A 274 -17.10 1.74 -8.48
N GLN A 275 -16.17 0.82 -8.22
CA GLN A 275 -15.83 0.34 -6.88
C GLN A 275 -14.75 1.22 -6.27
N PHE A 276 -14.94 1.63 -5.02
CA PHE A 276 -13.98 2.39 -4.22
C PHE A 276 -13.34 1.45 -3.22
N TYR A 277 -12.02 1.46 -3.17
CA TYR A 277 -11.21 0.63 -2.31
C TYR A 277 -10.65 1.49 -1.18
N PHE A 278 -11.12 1.23 0.04
CA PHE A 278 -10.62 1.84 1.28
C PHE A 278 -10.00 0.74 2.13
N ARG A 279 -8.68 0.79 2.35
CA ARG A 279 -7.98 -0.23 3.14
C ARG A 279 -8.29 -1.65 2.63
N THR A 280 -9.05 -2.44 3.39
CA THR A 280 -9.42 -3.83 3.07
C THR A 280 -10.81 -3.96 2.42
N THR A 281 -11.54 -2.86 2.31
CA THR A 281 -12.93 -2.78 1.83
C THR A 281 -13.00 -2.33 0.39
N ASP A 282 -13.86 -2.96 -0.40
CA ASP A 282 -14.38 -2.42 -1.64
C ASP A 282 -15.88 -2.16 -1.54
N VAL A 283 -16.31 -1.00 -2.03
CA VAL A 283 -17.70 -0.55 -1.96
C VAL A 283 -18.06 0.24 -3.20
N THR A 284 -19.25 0.02 -3.74
CA THR A 284 -19.71 0.78 -4.91
C THR A 284 -20.05 2.21 -4.49
N GLY A 285 -19.64 3.19 -5.29
CA GLY A 285 -19.99 4.59 -5.07
C GLY A 285 -20.48 5.25 -6.34
N ALA A 286 -21.38 6.22 -6.23
CA ALA A 286 -21.77 7.08 -7.33
C ALA A 286 -20.98 8.39 -7.28
N ILE A 287 -20.38 8.76 -8.40
CA ILE A 287 -19.61 10.00 -8.56
C ILE A 287 -20.53 11.14 -9.01
N SER A 288 -20.37 12.29 -8.36
CA SER A 288 -20.94 13.58 -8.77
C SER A 288 -19.82 14.56 -9.11
N LEU A 289 -19.83 15.03 -10.36
CA LEU A 289 -18.85 15.98 -10.87
C LEU A 289 -19.22 17.42 -10.47
N PRO A 290 -18.25 18.35 -10.37
CA PRO A 290 -18.51 19.75 -10.11
C PRO A 290 -19.41 20.40 -11.18
N GLU A 291 -20.11 21.48 -10.81
CA GLU A 291 -20.88 22.27 -11.78
C GLU A 291 -19.99 22.74 -12.94
N GLY A 292 -20.47 22.59 -14.17
CA GLY A 292 -19.73 22.95 -15.39
C GLY A 292 -18.79 21.87 -15.92
N VAL A 293 -18.59 20.76 -15.20
CA VAL A 293 -17.79 19.62 -15.68
C VAL A 293 -18.70 18.52 -16.19
N GLU A 294 -18.78 18.36 -17.51
CA GLU A 294 -19.63 17.34 -18.14
C GLU A 294 -19.00 15.95 -18.13
N MET A 295 -17.68 15.87 -18.32
CA MET A 295 -16.94 14.62 -18.42
C MET A 295 -15.53 14.76 -17.85
N VAL A 296 -14.95 13.65 -17.42
CA VAL A 296 -13.57 13.56 -16.94
C VAL A 296 -12.77 12.67 -17.88
N MET A 297 -11.64 13.18 -18.36
CA MET A 297 -10.74 12.48 -19.27
C MET A 297 -9.74 11.62 -18.49
N PRO A 298 -9.30 10.47 -19.06
CA PRO A 298 -8.14 9.74 -18.53
C PRO A 298 -6.90 10.65 -18.47
N GLY A 299 -6.25 10.73 -17.31
CA GLY A 299 -5.11 11.62 -17.03
C GLY A 299 -5.47 12.90 -16.24
N ASP A 300 -6.76 13.19 -16.03
CA ASP A 300 -7.18 14.40 -15.33
C ASP A 300 -7.00 14.29 -13.80
N ASN A 301 -6.73 15.44 -13.18
CA ASN A 301 -6.91 15.64 -11.75
C ASN A 301 -8.22 16.41 -11.54
N ILE A 302 -9.12 15.89 -10.70
CA ILE A 302 -10.42 16.50 -10.47
C ILE A 302 -10.88 16.27 -9.03
N GLN A 303 -11.48 17.30 -8.44
CA GLN A 303 -12.27 17.15 -7.24
C GLN A 303 -13.64 16.58 -7.59
N MET A 304 -14.06 15.50 -6.92
CA MET A 304 -15.39 14.92 -7.13
C MET A 304 -16.08 14.60 -5.81
N THR A 305 -17.41 14.62 -5.83
CA THR A 305 -18.23 14.17 -4.70
C THR A 305 -18.62 12.72 -4.89
N VAL A 306 -18.53 11.90 -3.85
CA VAL A 306 -18.78 10.46 -3.92
C VAL A 306 -19.82 10.06 -2.88
N LYS A 307 -20.83 9.30 -3.31
CA LYS A 307 -21.82 8.68 -2.43
C LYS A 307 -21.74 7.15 -2.49
N LEU A 308 -21.28 6.55 -1.39
CA LEU A 308 -21.12 5.09 -1.23
C LEU A 308 -22.46 4.40 -0.94
N ILE A 309 -22.60 3.15 -1.38
CA ILE A 309 -23.81 2.34 -1.12
C ILE A 309 -23.87 1.78 0.31
N ALA A 310 -22.74 1.80 1.03
CA ALA A 310 -22.61 1.32 2.39
C ALA A 310 -21.67 2.26 3.17
N PRO A 311 -21.90 2.45 4.48
CA PRO A 311 -21.11 3.37 5.30
C PRO A 311 -19.73 2.78 5.60
N ILE A 312 -18.65 3.49 5.33
CA ILE A 312 -17.26 3.02 5.52
C ILE A 312 -16.57 3.88 6.58
N ALA A 313 -15.78 3.25 7.45
CA ALA A 313 -14.94 3.95 8.41
C ALA A 313 -13.90 4.80 7.67
N MET A 314 -14.05 6.13 7.72
CA MET A 314 -13.18 7.06 7.02
C MET A 314 -12.91 8.32 7.83
N GLU A 315 -11.82 8.99 7.46
CA GLU A 315 -11.39 10.28 8.00
C GLU A 315 -10.83 11.14 6.86
N GLU A 316 -10.78 12.45 7.05
CA GLU A 316 -10.14 13.34 6.07
C GLU A 316 -8.66 12.97 5.93
N GLY A 317 -8.16 12.97 4.69
CA GLY A 317 -6.83 12.48 4.35
C GLY A 317 -6.75 10.97 4.09
N LEU A 318 -7.82 10.20 4.30
CA LEU A 318 -7.83 8.77 3.95
C LEU A 318 -7.69 8.59 2.44
N ARG A 319 -6.69 7.81 2.02
CA ARG A 319 -6.48 7.48 0.61
C ARG A 319 -7.39 6.34 0.17
N PHE A 320 -7.76 6.35 -1.11
CA PHE A 320 -8.57 5.31 -1.74
C PHE A 320 -8.19 5.10 -3.20
N ALA A 321 -8.50 3.92 -3.72
CA ALA A 321 -8.39 3.61 -5.15
C ALA A 321 -9.78 3.44 -5.78
N ILE A 322 -9.92 3.79 -7.05
CA ILE A 322 -11.13 3.60 -7.84
C ILE A 322 -10.87 2.48 -8.84
N ARG A 323 -11.74 1.46 -8.85
CA ARG A 323 -11.61 0.30 -9.73
C ARG A 323 -12.89 0.00 -10.50
N GLU A 324 -12.72 -0.51 -11.72
CA GLU A 324 -13.79 -0.94 -12.61
C GLU A 324 -13.31 -2.17 -13.39
N GLY A 325 -14.15 -3.21 -13.49
CA GLY A 325 -13.81 -4.42 -14.25
C GLY A 325 -12.49 -5.08 -13.82
N GLY A 326 -12.12 -4.95 -12.54
CA GLY A 326 -10.86 -5.44 -11.99
C GLY A 326 -9.62 -4.62 -12.38
N ARG A 327 -9.77 -3.44 -12.98
CA ARG A 327 -8.68 -2.48 -13.28
C ARG A 327 -8.75 -1.28 -12.35
N THR A 328 -7.61 -0.74 -11.96
CA THR A 328 -7.57 0.56 -11.27
C THR A 328 -7.68 1.66 -12.31
N VAL A 329 -8.63 2.58 -12.09
CA VAL A 329 -8.97 3.65 -13.02
C VAL A 329 -8.78 5.04 -12.41
N GLY A 330 -8.59 5.11 -11.09
CA GLY A 330 -8.26 6.34 -10.39
C GLY A 330 -7.64 6.07 -9.03
N ALA A 331 -6.96 7.08 -8.50
CA ALA A 331 -6.46 7.12 -7.14
C ALA A 331 -6.87 8.46 -6.52
N GLY A 332 -7.25 8.46 -5.25
CA GLY A 332 -7.73 9.68 -4.61
C GLY A 332 -7.51 9.72 -3.11
N VAL A 333 -7.80 10.88 -2.55
CA VAL A 333 -7.75 11.16 -1.11
C VAL A 333 -9.05 11.82 -0.68
N VAL A 334 -9.61 11.40 0.45
CA VAL A 334 -10.79 12.01 1.06
C VAL A 334 -10.40 13.43 1.48
N ALA A 335 -10.97 14.44 0.82
CA ALA A 335 -10.70 15.84 1.08
C ALA A 335 -11.58 16.37 2.21
N LYS A 336 -12.88 16.02 2.20
CA LYS A 336 -13.83 16.45 3.22
C LYS A 336 -14.97 15.45 3.37
N ILE A 337 -15.37 15.19 4.61
CA ILE A 337 -16.54 14.34 4.91
C ILE A 337 -17.80 15.20 4.95
N ILE A 338 -18.86 14.74 4.28
CA ILE A 338 -20.16 15.42 4.20
C ILE A 338 -21.18 14.74 5.11
N GLU A 339 -21.25 13.40 5.08
CA GLU A 339 -22.22 12.58 5.82
C GLU A 339 -21.64 11.24 6.26
#